data_AF-A0A7V0LSN8-F1
#
_entry.id   AF-A0A7V0LSN8-F1
#
_cell.length_a   1.000
_cell.length_b   1.000
_cell.length_c   1.000
_cell.angle_alpha   90.00
_cell.angle_beta   90.00
_cell.angle_gamma   90.00
#
_symmetry.space_group_name_H-M   'P 1'
#
loop_
_entity.id
_entity.type
_entity.pdbx_description
1 polymer ?
#
loop_
_entity_poly.entity_id
_entity_poly.type
_entity_poly.pdbx_seq_one_letter_code
_entity_poly.pdbx_strand_id
1 'polypeptide(L)' 'WVDDQQSFFCPCHNGVFSKTGKVLDGPPPKPLESFDVRVEGEQLEVHWDA' A
#
# COMPACT_ATOMS: atom_id res chain seq x y z
N TRP A 1 -1.48 -8.04 3.57
CA TRP A 1 -0.18 -8.59 3.15
C TRP A 1 -0.33 -10.09 3.03
N VAL A 2 0.13 -10.67 1.93
CA VAL A 2 0.10 -12.11 1.67
C VAL A 2 1.56 -12.57 1.64
N ASP A 3 1.99 -13.26 2.69
CA ASP A 3 3.41 -13.40 3.02
C ASP A 3 4.16 -14.30 2.03
N ASP A 4 3.58 -15.41 1.62
CA ASP A 4 4.15 -16.30 0.59
C ASP A 4 4.30 -15.62 -0.78
N GLN A 5 3.44 -14.65 -1.08
CA GLN A 5 3.45 -13.90 -2.35
C GLN A 5 4.20 -12.57 -2.28
N GLN A 6 4.62 -12.14 -1.08
CA GLN A 6 5.27 -10.86 -0.83
C GLN A 6 4.52 -9.67 -1.47
N SER A 7 3.19 -9.69 -1.40
CA SER A 7 2.32 -8.71 -2.06
C SER A 7 1.08 -8.36 -1.23
N PHE A 8 0.42 -7.27 -1.58
CA PHE A 8 -0.92 -6.94 -1.09
C PHE A 8 -1.95 -7.38 -2.12
N PHE A 9 -3.02 -8.03 -1.66
CA PHE A 9 -4.13 -8.49 -2.49
C PHE A 9 -5.42 -7.74 -2.14
N CYS A 10 -6.08 -7.19 -3.16
CA CYS A 10 -7.40 -6.58 -3.06
C CYS A 10 -8.48 -7.61 -3.48
N PRO A 11 -9.34 -8.06 -2.55
CA PRO A 11 -10.28 -9.15 -2.82
C PRO A 11 -11.47 -8.76 -3.71
N CYS A 12 -11.69 -7.47 -3.97
CA CYS A 12 -12.85 -7.02 -4.75
C CYS A 12 -12.73 -7.35 -6.24
N HIS A 13 -11.53 -7.21 -6.81
CA HIS A 13 -11.29 -7.35 -8.26
C HIS A 13 -9.90 -7.92 -8.57
N ASN A 14 -9.27 -8.57 -7.60
CA ASN A 14 -7.94 -9.20 -7.72
C ASN A 14 -6.80 -8.21 -8.03
N GLY A 15 -6.83 -7.01 -7.46
CA GLY A 15 -5.69 -6.09 -7.54
C GLY A 15 -4.51 -6.61 -6.73
N VAL A 16 -3.30 -6.56 -7.27
CA VAL A 16 -2.07 -6.99 -6.59
C VAL A 16 -1.08 -5.83 -6.55
N PHE A 17 -0.51 -5.56 -5.37
CA PHE A 17 0.42 -4.44 -5.16
C PHE A 17 1.71 -4.90 -4.50
N SER A 18 2.82 -4.26 -4.86
CA SER A 18 4.11 -4.48 -4.20
C SER A 18 4.11 -3.92 -2.78
N LYS A 19 5.16 -4.24 -2.01
CA LYS A 19 5.42 -3.64 -0.69
C LYS A 19 5.49 -2.10 -0.71
N THR A 20 5.80 -1.50 -1.87
CA THR A 20 5.88 -0.05 -2.09
C THR A 20 4.65 0.51 -2.82
N GLY A 21 3.57 -0.26 -2.95
CA GLY A 21 2.31 0.18 -3.54
C GLY A 21 2.24 0.18 -5.06
N LYS A 22 3.28 -0.27 -5.78
CA LYS A 22 3.24 -0.42 -7.24
C LYS A 22 2.19 -1.46 -7.62
N VAL A 23 1.39 -1.19 -8.66
CA VAL A 23 0.51 -2.20 -9.27
C VAL A 23 1.36 -3.30 -9.88
N LEU A 24 1.14 -4.53 -9.45
CA LEU A 24 1.75 -5.74 -9.99
C LEU A 24 0.77 -6.49 -10.90
N ASP A 25 -0.53 -6.48 -10.57
CA ASP A 25 -1.58 -7.16 -11.35
C ASP A 25 -2.99 -6.60 -11.04
N GLY A 26 -3.97 -7.01 -11.84
CA GLY A 26 -5.39 -6.70 -11.71
C GLY A 26 -5.81 -5.38 -12.37
N PRO A 27 -7.09 -5.00 -12.24
CA PRO A 27 -7.65 -3.80 -12.87
C PRO A 27 -7.24 -2.44 -12.29
N PRO A 28 -6.64 -2.28 -11.08
CA PRO A 28 -6.27 -0.96 -10.57
C PRO A 28 -5.38 -0.17 -11.57
N PRO A 29 -5.80 1.05 -11.97
CA PRO A 29 -5.11 1.79 -13.03
C PRO A 29 -3.88 2.57 -12.53
N LYS A 30 -3.69 2.68 -11.21
CA LYS A 30 -2.60 3.44 -10.60
C LYS A 30 -2.09 2.78 -9.31
N PRO A 31 -0.82 3.05 -8.93
CA PRO A 31 -0.27 2.62 -7.64
C PRO A 31 -1.06 3.14 -6.44
N LEU A 32 -0.85 2.52 -5.28
CA LEU A 32 -1.32 3.04 -4.00
C LEU A 32 -0.64 4.38 -3.71
N GLU A 33 -1.39 5.27 -3.08
CA GLU A 33 -0.86 6.52 -2.57
C GLU A 33 0.13 6.25 -1.44
N SER A 34 1.25 6.99 -1.46
CA SER A 34 2.24 6.96 -0.40
C SER A 34 2.04 8.19 0.47
N PHE A 35 2.12 8.00 1.78
CA PHE A 35 2.03 9.08 2.75
C PHE A 35 3.38 9.27 3.41
N ASP A 36 3.74 10.53 3.67
CA ASP A 36 4.87 10.82 4.53
C ASP A 36 4.50 10.48 5.97
N VAL A 37 5.40 9.78 6.66
CA VAL A 37 5.16 9.32 8.02
C VAL A 37 6.33 9.66 8.93
N ARG A 38 6.02 9.92 10.20
CA ARG A 38 7.01 10.14 11.26
C ARG A 38 6.67 9.28 12.47
N VAL A 39 7.69 8.74 13.13
CA VAL A 39 7.52 8.04 14.41
C VAL A 39 8.03 8.94 15.53
N GLU A 40 7.18 9.21 16.52
CA GLU A 40 7.50 9.96 17.73
C GLU A 40 7.14 9.12 18.96
N GLY A 41 8.16 8.52 19.60
CA GLY A 41 7.94 7.55 20.67
C GLY A 41 7.15 6.33 20.17
N GLU A 42 5.99 6.08 20.77
CA GLU A 42 5.06 5.01 20.38
C GLU A 42 4.00 5.46 19.38
N GLN A 43 4.05 6.72 18.93
CA GLN A 43 3.07 7.30 18.01
C GLN A 43 3.60 7.30 16.57
N LEU A 44 2.75 6.85 15.65
CA LEU A 44 2.94 7.00 14.21
C LEU A 44 2.09 8.18 13.72
N GLU A 45 2.76 9.22 13.23
CA GLU A 45 2.14 10.37 12.58
C GLU A 45 2.09 10.12 11.06
N VAL A 46 0.93 10.41 10.46
CA VAL A 46 0.73 10.35 9.00
C VAL A 46 0.48 11.77 8.52
N HIS A 47 1.35 12.27 7.65
CA HIS A 47 1.21 13.58 7.04
C HIS A 47 0.42 13.43 5.74
N TRP A 48 -0.71 14.12 5.67
CA TRP A 48 -1.60 14.10 4.52
C TRP A 48 -1.76 15.52 3.99
N ASP A 49 -1.15 15.77 2.83
CA ASP A 49 -1.36 16.98 2.05
C ASP A 49 -2.58 16.76 1.16
N ALA A 50 -3.74 17.23 1.60
CA ALA A 50 -5.02 17.09 0.90
C ALA A 50 -5.12 17.97 -0.36
#